data_AF-A0A2S4LUY1-F1
#
_entry.id   AF-A0A2S4LUY1-F1
#
_cell.length_a   1.000
_cell.length_b   1.000
_cell.length_c   1.000
_cell.angle_alpha   90.00
_cell.angle_beta   90.00
_cell.angle_gamma   90.00
#
_symmetry.space_group_name_H-M   'P 1'
#
loop_
_entity.id
_entity.type
_entity.pdbx_description
1 polymer ?
#
loop_
_entity_poly.entity_id
_entity_poly.type
_entity_poly.pdbx_seq_one_letter_code
_entity_poly.pdbx_strand_id
1 'polypeptide(L)' 'MGQVLQFRLPLADASEALPDIDLITAVDVALRDLADIAPHVALASARAQLAACREMLQACFDAAVEPH' A
#
# COMPACT_ATOMS: atom_id res chain seq x y z
N MET A 1 -35.21 -10.05 28.21
CA MET A 1 -34.30 -8.97 28.63
C MET A 1 -32.99 -9.15 27.88
N GLY A 2 -32.81 -8.50 26.73
CA GLY A 2 -31.62 -8.68 25.88
C GLY A 2 -30.46 -7.81 26.36
N GLN A 3 -29.29 -8.41 26.59
CA GLN A 3 -28.07 -7.69 26.95
C GLN A 3 -27.35 -7.25 25.67
N VAL A 4 -27.04 -5.96 25.58
CA VAL A 4 -26.25 -5.39 24.48
C VAL A 4 -24.77 -5.39 24.89
N LEU A 5 -23.95 -6.14 24.16
CA LEU A 5 -22.49 -6.11 24.31
C LEU A 5 -21.94 -4.99 23.41
N GLN A 6 -21.43 -3.92 24.03
CA GLN A 6 -20.66 -2.90 23.30
C GLN A 6 -19.26 -3.42 23.03
N PHE A 7 -18.95 -3.68 21.76
CA PHE A 7 -17.58 -3.86 21.30
C PHE A 7 -16.88 -2.50 21.37
N ARG A 8 -15.89 -2.36 22.26
CA ARG A 8 -14.98 -1.22 22.22
C ARG A 8 -13.97 -1.50 21.11
N LEU A 9 -14.05 -0.74 20.03
CA LEU A 9 -13.01 -0.71 19.01
C LEU A 9 -11.74 -0.17 19.70
N PRO A 10 -10.59 -0.86 19.61
CA PRO A 10 -9.33 -0.26 20.00
C PRO A 10 -9.16 1.04 19.22
N LEU A 11 -8.88 2.14 19.90
CA LEU A 11 -8.32 3.31 19.25
C LEU A 11 -6.97 2.85 18.70
N ALA A 12 -6.90 2.59 17.40
CA ALA A 12 -5.62 2.49 16.75
C ALA A 12 -4.98 3.87 16.93
N ASP A 13 -3.97 3.95 17.79
CA ASP A 13 -3.03 5.07 17.78
C ASP A 13 -2.29 5.03 16.44
N ALA A 14 -2.97 5.48 15.38
CA ALA A 14 -2.45 5.55 14.02
C ALA A 14 -1.59 6.82 13.87
N SER A 15 -0.67 7.01 14.81
CA SER A 15 0.42 7.96 14.68
C SER A 15 1.73 7.23 15.02
N GLU A 16 1.93 6.07 14.40
CA GLU A 16 3.30 5.76 14.00
C GLU A 16 3.70 6.89 13.03
N ALA A 17 4.53 7.81 13.50
CA ALA A 17 5.12 8.82 12.64
C ALA A 17 5.74 8.07 11.47
N LEU A 18 5.17 8.27 10.27
CA LEU A 18 5.73 7.71 9.05
C LEU A 18 7.21 8.11 9.04
N PRO A 19 8.12 7.17 8.78
CA PRO A 19 9.53 7.49 8.74
C PRO A 19 9.74 8.66 7.78
N ASP A 20 10.62 9.59 8.13
CA ASP A 20 10.95 10.75 7.30
C ASP A 20 11.76 10.28 6.08
N ILE A 21 11.05 9.73 5.10
CA ILE A 21 11.58 9.23 3.84
C ILE A 21 11.15 10.14 2.71
N ASP A 22 12.04 10.35 1.75
CA ASP A 22 11.70 11.10 0.55
C ASP A 22 10.68 10.33 -0.32
N LEU A 23 9.97 11.08 -1.15
CA LEU A 23 8.88 10.53 -1.96
C LEU A 23 9.35 9.44 -2.95
N ILE A 24 10.57 9.55 -3.49
CA ILE A 24 11.10 8.58 -4.45
C ILE A 24 11.38 7.26 -3.73
N THR A 25 12.05 7.32 -2.58
CA THR A 25 12.25 6.15 -1.71
C THR A 25 10.92 5.52 -1.28
N ALA A 26 9.92 6.33 -0.92
CA ALA A 26 8.59 5.82 -0.57
C ALA A 26 7.92 5.03 -1.71
N VAL A 27 8.06 5.51 -2.94
CA VAL A 27 7.50 4.85 -4.13
C VAL A 27 8.27 3.57 -4.47
N ASP A 28 9.59 3.54 -4.35
CA ASP A 28 10.40 2.31 -4.52
C ASP A 28 9.98 1.23 -3.50
N VAL A 29 9.81 1.60 -2.24
CA VAL A 29 9.30 0.67 -1.20
C VAL A 29 7.90 0.16 -1.57
N ALA A 30 6.98 1.06 -1.95
CA ALA A 30 5.62 0.65 -2.33
C ALA A 30 5.61 -0.31 -3.53
N LEU A 31 6.49 -0.11 -4.53
CA LEU A 31 6.60 -0.99 -5.70
C LEU A 31 7.07 -2.41 -5.33
N ARG A 32 7.97 -2.53 -4.35
CA ARG A 32 8.41 -3.82 -3.79
C ARG A 32 7.31 -4.48 -2.99
N ASP A 33 6.65 -3.74 -2.11
CA ASP A 33 5.54 -4.24 -1.31
C ASP A 33 4.41 -4.77 -2.20
N LEU A 34 4.05 -4.04 -3.26
CA LEU A 34 3.05 -4.48 -4.24
C LEU A 34 3.46 -5.78 -4.93
N ALA A 35 4.74 -5.96 -5.28
CA ALA A 35 5.24 -7.20 -5.87
C ALA A 35 5.18 -8.36 -4.86
N ASP A 36 5.52 -8.11 -3.61
CA ASP A 36 5.56 -9.10 -2.53
C ASP A 36 4.16 -9.57 -2.14
N ILE A 37 3.16 -8.69 -2.10
CA ILE A 37 1.78 -9.07 -1.74
C ILE A 37 1.01 -9.68 -2.91
N ALA A 38 1.39 -9.43 -4.17
CA ALA A 38 0.64 -9.89 -5.35
C ALA A 38 0.34 -11.41 -5.38
N PRO A 39 1.24 -12.32 -4.98
CA PRO A 39 0.96 -13.76 -4.92
C PRO A 39 -0.10 -14.13 -3.88
N HIS A 40 -0.29 -13.30 -2.85
CA HIS A 40 -1.22 -13.53 -1.75
C HIS A 40 -2.63 -13.01 -2.01
N VAL A 41 -2.85 -12.29 -3.12
CA VAL A 41 -4.16 -11.75 -3.47
C VAL A 41 -5.02 -12.83 -4.17
N ALA A 42 -6.01 -13.35 -3.46
CA ALA A 42 -6.89 -14.41 -3.96
C ALA A 42 -7.86 -13.94 -5.07
N LEU A 43 -8.35 -12.70 -4.99
CA LEU A 43 -9.34 -12.18 -5.92
C LEU A 43 -8.69 -11.76 -7.25
N ALA A 44 -9.15 -12.35 -8.36
CA ALA A 44 -8.59 -12.09 -9.68
C ALA A 44 -8.68 -10.62 -10.11
N SER A 45 -9.80 -9.95 -9.84
CA SER A 45 -9.96 -8.51 -10.13
C SER A 45 -9.01 -7.65 -9.30
N ALA A 46 -8.78 -7.98 -8.04
CA ALA A 46 -7.82 -7.27 -7.20
C ALA A 46 -6.39 -7.47 -7.69
N ARG A 47 -6.02 -8.66 -8.19
CA ARG A 47 -4.71 -8.88 -8.83
C ARG A 47 -4.53 -8.04 -10.09
N ALA A 48 -5.55 -7.97 -10.94
CA ALA A 48 -5.50 -7.14 -12.16
C ALA A 48 -5.35 -5.65 -11.82
N GLN A 49 -6.09 -5.17 -10.81
CA GLN A 49 -5.98 -3.79 -10.34
C GLN A 49 -4.60 -3.50 -9.72
N LEU A 50 -4.07 -4.43 -8.92
CA LEU A 50 -2.73 -4.32 -8.33
C LEU A 50 -1.66 -4.25 -9.43
N ALA A 51 -1.75 -5.10 -10.46
CA ALA A 51 -0.82 -5.07 -11.58
C ALA A 51 -0.85 -3.73 -12.32
N ALA A 52 -2.04 -3.22 -12.65
CA ALA A 52 -2.20 -1.92 -13.30
C ALA A 52 -1.67 -0.75 -12.43
N CYS A 53 -1.93 -0.80 -11.12
CA CYS A 53 -1.41 0.21 -10.18
C CYS A 53 0.12 0.19 -10.14
N ARG A 54 0.72 -1.01 -10.07
CA ARG A 54 2.17 -1.19 -10.06
C ARG A 54 2.81 -0.71 -11.36
N GLU A 55 2.23 -1.02 -12.52
CA GLU A 55 2.73 -0.56 -13.83
C GLU A 55 2.74 0.97 -13.93
N MET A 56 1.64 1.62 -13.52
CA MET A 56 1.54 3.08 -13.51
C MET A 56 2.61 3.71 -12.59
N LEU A 57 2.77 3.19 -11.37
CA LEU A 57 3.75 3.70 -10.42
C LEU A 57 5.18 3.49 -10.90
N GLN A 58 5.48 2.33 -11.51
CA GLN A 58 6.80 2.03 -12.06
C GLN A 58 7.16 3.02 -13.16
N ALA A 59 6.24 3.29 -14.10
CA ALA A 59 6.48 4.24 -15.18
C ALA A 59 6.75 5.66 -14.66
N CYS A 60 6.00 6.11 -13.64
CA CYS A 60 6.24 7.40 -13.01
C CYS A 60 7.57 7.44 -12.25
N PHE A 61 7.93 6.35 -11.57
CA PHE A 61 9.21 6.24 -10.87
C PHE A 61 10.37 6.31 -11.85
N ASP A 62 10.37 5.47 -12.89
CA ASP A 62 11.42 5.43 -13.91
C ASP A 62 11.64 6.81 -14.54
N ALA A 63 10.55 7.48 -14.93
CA ALA A 63 10.60 8.83 -15.48
C ALA A 63 11.17 9.89 -14.50
N ALA A 64 11.04 9.67 -13.19
CA ALA A 64 11.58 10.56 -12.17
C ALA A 64 13.04 10.27 -11.81
N VAL A 65 13.54 9.05 -12.03
CA VAL A 65 14.94 8.67 -11.74
C VAL A 65 15.84 8.78 -12.97
N GLU A 66 15.29 8.77 -14.18
CA GLU A 66 16.07 9.03 -15.40
C GLU A 66 16.59 10.48 -15.42
N PRO A 67 17.90 10.70 -15.58
CA PRO A 67 18.47 12.03 -15.71
C PRO A 67 18.09 12.65 -17.05
N HIS A 68 17.48 13.84 -17.02
CA HIS A 68 17.29 14.69 -18.22
C HIS A 68 18.63 15.16 -18.80
#